data_AF-A0A924X7B0-F1
#
_entry.id   AF-A0A924X7B0-F1
#
_cell.length_a   1.000
_cell.length_b   1.000
_cell.length_c   1.000
_cell.angle_alpha   90.00
_cell.angle_beta   90.00
_cell.angle_gamma   90.00
#
_symmetry.space_group_name_H-M   'P 1'
#
loop_
_entity.id
_entity.type
_entity.pdbx_description
1 polymer ?
#
loop_
_entity_poly.entity_id
_entity_poly.type
_entity_poly.pdbx_seq_one_letter_code
_entity_poly.pdbx_strand_id
1 'polypeptide(L)' 'TQCWADWLKQQTMLINHYGLNVMDPQARSFLTKNMTAFLFKTGSSSDIDTSKKGTITHG' A
#
# COMPACT_ATOMS: atom_id res chain seq x y z
N THR A 1 7.04 -1.62 13.58
CA THR A 1 6.11 -1.77 12.44
C THR A 1 4.75 -1.13 12.71
N GLN A 2 4.73 0.11 13.23
CA GLN A 2 3.51 0.79 13.71
C GLN A 2 2.45 1.00 12.60
N CYS A 3 2.88 1.41 11.40
CA CYS A 3 1.98 1.68 10.27
C CYS A 3 1.13 0.47 9.86
N TRP A 4 1.67 -0.75 9.96
CA TRP A 4 0.90 -1.95 9.66
C TRP A 4 -0.18 -2.22 10.70
N ALA A 5 0.13 -2.03 11.99
CA ALA A 5 -0.85 -2.17 13.06
C ALA A 5 -1.97 -1.13 12.96
N ASP A 6 -1.64 0.10 12.57
CA ASP A 6 -2.63 1.16 12.36
C ASP A 6 -3.48 0.92 11.11
N TRP A 7 -2.88 0.35 10.05
CA TRP A 7 -3.64 -0.11 8.89
C TRP A 7 -4.68 -1.19 9.27
N LEU A 8 -4.33 -2.17 10.10
CA LEU A 8 -5.28 -3.22 10.50
C LEU A 8 -6.49 -2.65 11.26
N LYS A 9 -6.30 -1.59 12.07
CA LYS A 9 -7.41 -0.88 12.72
C LYS A 9 -8.29 -0.17 11.71
N GLN A 10 -7.68 0.51 10.71
CA GLN A 10 -8.41 1.14 9.61
C GLN A 10 -9.19 0.13 8.76
N GLN A 11 -8.56 -0.99 8.40
CA GLN A 11 -9.20 -2.08 7.67
C GLN A 11 -10.44 -2.60 8.41
N THR A 12 -10.34 -2.82 9.72
CA THR A 12 -11.48 -3.27 10.54
C THR A 12 -12.62 -2.25 10.53
N MET A 13 -12.31 -0.95 10.64
CA MET A 13 -13.32 0.11 10.52
C MET A 13 -13.99 0.12 9.15
N LEU A 14 -13.22 0.00 8.06
CA LEU A 14 -13.75 -0.04 6.69
C LEU A 14 -14.67 -1.24 6.48
N ILE A 15 -14.28 -2.43 6.96
CA ILE A 15 -15.09 -3.64 6.86
C ILE A 15 -16.43 -3.45 7.55
N ASN A 16 -16.43 -2.95 8.79
CA ASN A 16 -17.65 -2.77 9.57
C ASN A 16 -18.55 -1.66 9.01
N HIS A 17 -17.96 -0.54 8.58
CA HIS A 17 -18.72 0.62 8.10
C HIS A 17 -19.42 0.36 6.77
N TYR A 18 -18.76 -0.35 5.84
CA TYR A 18 -19.31 -0.66 4.52
C TYR A 18 -19.92 -2.07 4.43
N GLY A 19 -19.89 -2.86 5.51
CA GLY A 19 -20.38 -4.23 5.53
C GLY A 19 -19.64 -5.14 4.53
N LEU A 20 -18.32 -4.99 4.41
CA LEU A 20 -17.55 -5.66 3.37
C LEU A 20 -17.40 -7.16 3.66
N ASN A 21 -17.72 -7.99 2.66
CA ASN A 21 -17.34 -9.39 2.68
C ASN A 21 -15.92 -9.55 2.13
N VAL A 22 -14.95 -9.90 2.99
CA VAL A 22 -13.54 -10.08 2.59
C VAL A 22 -13.31 -11.23 1.60
N MET A 23 -14.29 -12.10 1.38
CA MET A 23 -14.24 -13.14 0.34
C MET A 23 -14.63 -12.60 -1.03
N ASP A 24 -15.34 -11.47 -1.12
CA ASP A 24 -15.69 -10.82 -2.37
C ASP A 24 -14.43 -10.20 -3.02
N PRO A 25 -14.10 -10.56 -4.26
CA PRO A 25 -12.99 -9.96 -5.00
C PRO A 25 -13.02 -8.42 -5.06
N GLN A 26 -14.22 -7.82 -5.14
CA GLN A 26 -14.37 -6.36 -5.19
C GLN A 26 -13.99 -5.71 -3.85
N ALA A 27 -14.44 -6.28 -2.74
CA ALA A 27 -14.09 -5.83 -1.40
C ALA A 27 -12.58 -5.95 -1.15
N ARG A 28 -11.96 -7.04 -1.60
CA ARG A 28 -10.50 -7.23 -1.52
C ARG A 28 -9.77 -6.15 -2.31
N SER A 29 -10.19 -5.89 -3.55
CA SER A 29 -9.63 -4.83 -4.39
C SER A 29 -9.74 -3.45 -3.74
N PHE A 30 -10.91 -3.12 -3.17
CA PHE A 30 -11.13 -1.89 -2.43
C PHE A 30 -10.20 -1.75 -1.22
N LEU A 31 -10.10 -2.79 -0.37
CA LEU A 31 -9.24 -2.78 0.80
C LEU A 31 -7.76 -2.66 0.43
N THR A 32 -7.31 -3.34 -0.63
CA THR A 32 -5.92 -3.25 -1.12
C THR A 32 -5.59 -1.85 -1.64
N LYS A 33 -6.48 -1.21 -2.40
CA LYS A 33 -6.26 0.18 -2.86
C LYS A 33 -6.14 1.15 -1.69
N ASN A 34 -7.01 1.04 -0.69
CA ASN A 34 -6.94 1.86 0.52
C ASN A 34 -5.68 1.58 1.34
N MET A 35 -5.25 0.32 1.44
CA MET A 35 -4.00 -0.06 2.11
C MET A 35 -2.80 0.64 1.46
N THR A 36 -2.70 0.53 0.14
CA THR A 36 -1.59 1.13 -0.61
C THR A 36 -1.60 2.65 -0.46
N ALA A 37 -2.77 3.28 -0.54
CA ALA A 37 -2.91 4.71 -0.31
C ALA A 37 -2.56 5.12 1.14
N PHE A 38 -2.88 4.30 2.14
CA PHE A 38 -2.59 4.58 3.55
C PHE A 38 -1.09 4.43 3.86
N LEU A 39 -0.49 3.33 3.43
CA LEU A 39 0.91 3.00 3.74
C LEU A 39 1.92 3.78 2.88
N PHE A 40 1.56 4.08 1.63
CA PHE A 40 2.46 4.72 0.67
C PHE A 40 1.97 6.09 0.20
N LYS A 41 0.94 6.64 0.87
CA LYS A 41 0.41 8.02 0.79
C LYS A 41 0.93 8.73 -0.46
N THR A 42 0.26 8.54 -1.59
CA THR A 42 0.67 9.00 -2.92
C THR A 42 1.29 10.41 -2.84
N GLY A 43 2.62 10.51 -2.85
CA GLY A 43 3.34 11.79 -2.88
C GLY A 43 3.96 12.31 -1.57
N SER A 44 4.87 11.58 -0.93
CA SER A 44 5.95 12.23 -0.17
C SER A 44 7.28 11.54 -0.45
N SER A 45 7.81 11.87 -1.63
CA SER A 45 9.20 12.23 -1.89
C SER A 45 10.24 11.66 -0.92
N SER A 46 10.57 10.38 -1.08
CA SER A 46 11.93 9.92 -0.80
C SER A 46 12.37 9.11 -2.01
N ASP A 47 13.05 9.82 -2.90
CA ASP A 47 14.20 9.34 -3.67
C ASP A 47 14.17 7.85 -4.03
N ILE A 48 13.36 7.49 -5.04
CA ILE A 48 13.83 6.42 -5.92
C ILE A 48 14.87 7.08 -6.82
N ASP A 49 16.07 7.24 -6.29
CA ASP A 49 17.27 7.48 -7.08
C ASP A 49 17.48 6.23 -7.95
N THR A 50 16.89 6.23 -9.15
CA THR A 50 17.15 5.21 -10.17
C THR A 50 18.55 5.35 -10.78
N SER A 51 19.40 6.26 -10.30
CA SER A 51 20.74 6.51 -10.85
C SER A 51 21.81 5.48 -10.43
N LYS A 52 21.44 4.43 -9.68
CA LYS A 52 22.40 3.34 -9.37
C LYS A 52 21.86 1.94 -9.65
N LYS A 53 21.78 1.58 -10.94
CA LYS A 53 22.18 0.23 -11.38
C LYS A 53 22.84 0.26 -12.77
N GLY A 54 24.16 0.02 -12.77
CA GLY A 54 24.85 -0.72 -13.82
C GLY A 54 25.70 0.09 -14.80
N THR A 55 26.86 0.59 -14.36
CA THR A 55 27.98 0.78 -15.31
C THR A 55 28.45 -0.62 -15.74
N ILE A 56 27.92 -1.13 -16.85
CA ILE A 56 28.56 -2.25 -17.53
C ILE A 56 29.58 -1.62 -18.49
N THR A 57 30.78 -1.35 -17.98
CA THR A 57 31.94 -1.09 -18.83
C THR A 57 32.28 -2.39 -19.56
N HIS A 58 32.08 -2.41 -20.88
CA HIS A 58 32.77 -3.36 -21.75
C HIS A 58 33.93 -2.61 -22.42
N GLY A 59 35.15 -3.06 -22.10
CA GLY A 59 36.37 -2.67 -22.82
C GLY A 59 36.55 -3.46 -24.11
#